data_AF-A0A2M7HQ49-F1
#
_entry.id   AF-A0A2M7HQ49-F1
#
_cell.length_a   1.000
_cell.length_b   1.000
_cell.length_c   1.000
_cell.angle_alpha   90.00
_cell.angle_beta   90.00
_cell.angle_gamma   90.00
#
_symmetry.space_group_name_H-M   'P 1'
#
loop_
_entity.id
_entity.type
_entity.pdbx_description
1 polymer ?
#
loop_
_entity_poly.entity_id
_entity_poly.type
_entity_poly.pdbx_seq_one_letter_code
_entity_poly.pdbx_strand_id
1 'polypeptide(L)'
;MQAPLDKYQRLALQRLMQISIESAIGIAKHWAQQVSQHPILEAYQAFDILNNAGLLKGNAPWRQIIGMHNVLVHDYLNLDEPLLEVVIRQQLYAVIFDFCYQGLTALEARI
;
A
#
# COMPACT_ATOMS: atom_id res chain seq x y z
N MET A 1 -5.32 27.95 -2.37
CA MET A 1 -4.81 27.07 -3.44
C MET A 1 -3.41 26.64 -3.01
N GLN A 2 -3.18 25.36 -2.72
CA GLN A 2 -1.84 24.87 -2.36
C GLN A 2 -0.92 24.95 -3.58
N ALA A 3 0.30 25.46 -3.39
CA ALA A 3 1.32 25.55 -4.44
C ALA A 3 1.67 24.16 -4.98
N PRO A 4 2.04 24.02 -6.27
CA PRO A 4 2.54 22.77 -6.82
C PRO A 4 3.78 22.31 -6.04
N LEU A 5 3.93 21.00 -5.88
CA LEU A 5 5.06 20.42 -5.13
C LEU A 5 6.36 20.74 -5.84
N ASP A 6 7.39 21.13 -5.10
CA ASP A 6 8.74 21.26 -5.66
C ASP A 6 9.36 19.88 -5.97
N LYS A 7 10.48 19.87 -6.69
CA LYS A 7 11.17 18.63 -7.09
C LYS A 7 11.49 17.72 -5.89
N TYR A 8 11.95 18.26 -4.77
CA TYR A 8 12.35 17.48 -3.62
C TYR A 8 11.15 16.93 -2.86
N GLN A 9 10.09 17.72 -2.73
CA GLN A 9 8.82 17.27 -2.16
C GLN A 9 8.22 16.11 -2.98
N ARG A 10 8.30 16.19 -4.31
CA ARG A 10 7.86 15.09 -5.19
C ARG A 10 8.69 13.81 -4.99
N LEU A 11 10.02 13.92 -4.94
CA LEU A 11 10.90 12.77 -4.69
C LEU A 11 10.65 12.15 -3.31
N ALA A 12 10.47 12.98 -2.28
CA ALA A 12 10.15 12.53 -0.93
C ALA A 12 8.81 11.76 -0.91
N LEU A 13 7.78 12.28 -1.59
CA LEU A 13 6.49 11.62 -1.70
C LEU A 13 6.60 10.27 -2.43
N GLN A 14 7.27 10.22 -3.58
CA GLN A 14 7.48 8.97 -4.31
C GLN A 14 8.12 7.92 -3.42
N ARG A 15 9.15 8.31 -2.66
CA ARG A 15 9.85 7.40 -1.74
C ARG A 15 8.95 6.96 -0.58
N LEU A 16 8.17 7.87 0.00
CA LEU A 16 7.19 7.54 1.04
C LEU A 16 6.17 6.51 0.55
N MET A 17 5.62 6.69 -0.66
CA MET A 17 4.67 5.76 -1.24
C MET A 17 5.28 4.38 -1.51
N GLN A 18 6.48 4.32 -2.08
CA GLN A 18 7.18 3.05 -2.28
C GLN A 18 7.32 2.27 -0.96
N ILE A 19 7.91 2.91 0.06
CA ILE A 19 8.17 2.28 1.36
C ILE A 19 6.87 1.88 2.07
N SER A 20 5.86 2.74 2.04
CA SER A 20 4.57 2.47 2.70
C SER A 20 3.82 1.32 2.03
N ILE A 21 3.81 1.24 0.70
CA ILE A 21 3.19 0.12 -0.02
C ILE A 21 3.97 -1.17 0.20
N GLU A 22 5.31 -1.14 0.17
CA GLU A 22 6.15 -2.31 0.46
C GLU A 22 5.91 -2.83 1.88
N SER A 23 5.79 -1.91 2.85
CA SER A 23 5.45 -2.25 4.24
C SER A 23 4.06 -2.89 4.35
N ALA A 24 3.05 -2.33 3.67
CA ALA A 24 1.72 -2.90 3.61
C ALA A 24 1.72 -4.31 2.99
N ILE A 25 2.49 -4.54 1.92
CA ILE A 25 2.64 -5.86 1.31
C ILE A 25 3.26 -6.86 2.30
N GLY A 26 4.31 -6.45 3.03
CA GLY A 26 4.95 -7.28 4.05
C GLY A 26 3.98 -7.68 5.17
N ILE A 27 3.24 -6.71 5.70
CA ILE A 27 2.21 -6.93 6.73
C ILE A 27 1.11 -7.85 6.19
N ALA A 28 0.62 -7.60 4.98
CA ALA A 28 -0.43 -8.41 4.36
C ALA A 28 0.01 -9.87 4.22
N LYS A 29 1.24 -10.12 3.75
CA LYS A 29 1.78 -11.48 3.62
C LYS A 29 1.88 -12.19 4.96
N HIS A 30 2.43 -11.52 5.98
CA HIS A 30 2.53 -12.09 7.32
C HIS A 30 1.14 -12.39 7.90
N TRP A 31 0.21 -11.45 7.81
CA TRP A 31 -1.14 -11.63 8.31
C TRP A 31 -1.91 -12.72 7.55
N ALA A 32 -1.82 -12.74 6.22
CA ALA A 32 -2.43 -13.77 5.39
C ALA A 32 -1.86 -15.15 5.69
N GLN A 33 -0.56 -15.28 5.94
CA GLN A 33 0.07 -16.53 6.38
C GLN A 33 -0.53 -17.04 7.70
N GLN A 34 -0.80 -16.15 8.66
CA GLN A 34 -1.47 -16.51 9.92
C GLN A 34 -2.93 -16.95 9.71
N VAL A 35 -3.59 -16.47 8.65
CA VAL A 35 -4.98 -16.82 8.33
C VAL A 35 -5.05 -18.13 7.55
N SER A 36 -4.18 -18.31 6.55
CA SER A 36 -4.20 -19.47 5.66
C SER A 36 -3.40 -20.67 6.19
N GLN A 37 -2.52 -20.47 7.17
CA GLN A 37 -1.54 -21.45 7.66
C GLN A 37 -0.55 -21.93 6.58
N HIS A 38 -0.39 -21.15 5.50
CA HIS A 38 0.54 -21.45 4.41
C HIS A 38 1.39 -20.22 4.06
N PRO A 39 2.66 -20.40 3.65
CA PRO A 39 3.50 -19.29 3.19
C PRO A 39 2.87 -18.57 1.99
N ILE A 40 2.87 -17.23 2.03
CA ILE A 40 2.33 -16.38 0.95
C ILE A 40 3.47 -15.65 0.24
N LEU A 41 3.67 -15.96 -1.03
CA LEU A 41 4.75 -15.38 -1.85
C LEU A 41 4.29 -14.15 -2.63
N GLU A 42 3.04 -14.13 -3.10
CA GLU A 42 2.52 -13.10 -3.99
C GLU A 42 1.72 -12.04 -3.24
N ALA A 43 1.97 -10.76 -3.56
CA ALA A 43 1.28 -9.64 -2.90
C ALA A 43 -0.23 -9.68 -3.15
N TYR A 44 -0.67 -9.86 -4.39
CA TYR A 44 -2.08 -9.94 -4.75
C TYR A 44 -2.80 -11.06 -3.99
N GLN A 45 -2.16 -12.23 -3.89
CA GLN A 45 -2.69 -13.37 -3.16
C GLN A 45 -2.91 -13.05 -1.67
N ALA A 46 -1.98 -12.33 -1.04
CA ALA A 46 -2.11 -11.94 0.37
C ALA A 46 -3.38 -11.10 0.62
N PHE A 47 -3.59 -10.06 -0.21
CA PHE A 47 -4.78 -9.21 -0.08
C PHE A 47 -6.07 -9.94 -0.45
N ASP A 48 -6.06 -10.81 -1.46
CA ASP A 48 -7.22 -11.63 -1.83
C ASP A 48 -7.63 -12.55 -0.66
N ILE A 49 -6.67 -13.18 0.04
CA ILE A 49 -6.94 -14.01 1.23
C ILE A 49 -7.58 -13.18 2.35
N LEU A 50 -7.00 -12.03 2.70
CA LEU A 50 -7.51 -11.17 3.77
C LEU A 50 -8.91 -10.62 3.43
N ASN A 51 -9.14 -10.27 2.17
CA ASN A 51 -10.44 -9.80 1.70
C ASN A 51 -11.50 -10.90 1.79
N ASN A 52 -11.18 -12.10 1.30
CA ASN A 52 -12.10 -13.25 1.35
C ASN A 52 -12.41 -13.70 2.78
N ALA A 53 -11.48 -13.49 3.71
CA ALA A 53 -11.69 -13.72 5.14
C ALA A 53 -12.48 -12.61 5.84
N GLY A 54 -12.86 -11.53 5.14
CA GLY A 54 -13.57 -10.38 5.71
C GLY A 54 -12.73 -9.56 6.69
N LEU A 55 -11.40 -9.62 6.57
CA LEU A 55 -10.47 -8.98 7.51
C LEU A 55 -10.03 -7.59 7.09
N LEU A 56 -10.20 -7.21 5.82
CA LEU A 56 -9.88 -5.86 5.35
C LEU A 56 -11.01 -4.89 5.70
N LYS A 57 -10.67 -3.74 6.27
CA LYS A 57 -11.64 -2.65 6.47
C LYS A 57 -11.73 -1.80 5.19
N GLY A 58 -12.96 -1.54 4.75
CA GLY A 58 -13.24 -0.69 3.59
C GLY A 58 -13.00 -1.37 2.24
N ASN A 59 -13.12 -0.58 1.17
CA ASN A 59 -13.11 -1.06 -0.22
C ASN A 59 -11.92 -0.51 -1.02
N ALA A 60 -10.76 -0.43 -0.38
CA ALA A 60 -9.56 0.11 -1.02
C ALA A 60 -9.20 -0.72 -2.27
N PRO A 61 -8.83 -0.09 -3.41
CA PRO A 61 -8.50 -0.80 -4.63
C PRO A 61 -7.08 -1.37 -4.58
N TRP A 62 -6.83 -2.35 -3.70
CA TRP A 62 -5.49 -2.89 -3.43
C TRP A 62 -4.74 -3.37 -4.67
N ARG A 63 -5.45 -3.93 -5.65
CA ARG A 63 -4.82 -4.32 -6.91
C ARG A 63 -4.17 -3.15 -7.64
N GLN A 64 -4.82 -1.99 -7.66
CA GLN A 64 -4.27 -0.77 -8.26
C GLN A 64 -3.12 -0.20 -7.43
N ILE A 65 -3.24 -0.23 -6.10
CA ILE A 65 -2.20 0.25 -5.18
C ILE A 65 -0.91 -0.59 -5.32
N ILE A 66 -1.04 -1.91 -5.38
CA ILE A 66 0.10 -2.83 -5.60
C ILE A 66 0.68 -2.63 -7.01
N GLY A 67 -0.18 -2.49 -8.03
CA GLY A 67 0.27 -2.18 -9.39
C GLY A 67 1.06 -0.87 -9.47
N MET A 68 0.67 0.14 -8.71
CA MET A 68 1.37 1.42 -8.63
C MET A 68 2.78 1.28 -8.04
N HIS A 69 2.99 0.40 -7.05
CA HIS A 69 4.33 0.09 -6.55
C HIS A 69 5.25 -0.44 -7.67
N ASN A 70 4.74 -1.31 -8.54
CA ASN A 70 5.53 -1.86 -9.64
C ASN A 70 5.95 -0.78 -10.65
N VAL A 71 5.06 0.16 -10.96
CA VAL A 71 5.37 1.32 -11.82
C VAL A 71 6.36 2.27 -11.13
N LEU A 72 6.18 2.55 -9.84
CA LEU A 72 7.06 3.41 -9.05
C LEU A 72 8.49 2.86 -8.96
N VAL A 73 8.68 1.54 -8.93
CA VAL A 73 9.99 0.91 -8.76
C VAL A 73 10.68 0.62 -10.09
N HIS A 74 9.94 0.14 -11.10
CA HIS A 74 10.54 -0.35 -12.35
C HIS A 74 10.46 0.62 -13.52
N ASP A 75 9.49 1.54 -13.52
CA ASP A 75 9.18 2.41 -14.68
C ASP A 75 9.19 3.90 -14.29
N TYR A 76 10.02 4.27 -13.30
CA TYR A 76 10.05 5.62 -12.71
C TYR A 76 10.31 6.75 -13.72
N LEU A 77 10.88 6.45 -14.89
CA LEU A 77 11.08 7.40 -15.99
C LEU A 77 9.76 7.82 -16.67
N ASN A 78 8.73 6.98 -16.58
CA ASN A 78 7.40 7.19 -17.14
C ASN A 78 6.36 7.57 -16.07
N LEU A 79 6.81 7.91 -14.86
CA LEU A 79 5.89 8.18 -13.75
C LEU A 79 5.12 9.47 -14.00
N ASP A 80 3.80 9.34 -14.13
CA ASP A 80 2.89 10.44 -14.41
C ASP A 80 2.85 11.42 -13.22
N GLU A 81 3.55 12.55 -13.31
CA GLU A 81 3.57 13.61 -12.28
C GLU A 81 2.16 14.03 -11.78
N PRO A 82 1.12 14.14 -12.64
CA PRO A 82 -0.26 14.34 -12.23
C PRO A 82 -0.80 13.30 -11.23
N LEU A 83 -0.41 12.03 -11.34
CA LEU A 83 -0.87 10.97 -10.45
C LEU A 83 -0.39 11.20 -9.01
N LEU A 84 0.85 11.67 -8.84
CA LEU A 84 1.40 12.00 -7.52
C LEU A 84 0.64 13.14 -6.85
N GLU A 85 0.30 14.18 -7.60
CA GLU A 85 -0.51 15.28 -7.08
C GLU A 85 -1.90 14.81 -6.67
N VAL A 86 -2.53 13.93 -7.45
CA VAL A 86 -3.83 13.33 -7.12
C VAL A 86 -3.74 12.55 -5.82
N VAL A 87 -2.71 11.71 -5.64
CA VAL A 87 -2.51 10.91 -4.42
C VAL A 87 -2.40 11.80 -3.18
N ILE A 88 -1.68 12.93 -3.25
CA ILE A 88 -1.64 13.87 -2.12
C ILE A 88 -2.98 14.56 -1.92
N ARG A 89 -3.54 15.16 -2.97
CA ARG A 89 -4.75 16.00 -2.85
C ARG A 89 -5.94 15.21 -2.33
N GLN A 90 -6.07 13.96 -2.76
CA GLN A 90 -7.12 13.05 -2.34
C GLN A 90 -6.74 12.21 -1.11
N GLN A 91 -5.53 12.41 -0.56
CA GLN A 91 -5.00 11.67 0.59
C GLN A 91 -5.10 10.14 0.40
N LEU A 92 -4.90 9.67 -0.83
CA LEU A 92 -5.03 8.25 -1.17
C LEU A 92 -4.00 7.39 -0.42
N TYR A 93 -2.92 7.99 0.08
CA TYR A 93 -1.95 7.32 0.94
C TYR A 93 -2.50 6.94 2.32
N ALA A 94 -3.54 7.61 2.82
CA ALA A 94 -4.11 7.34 4.15
C ALA A 94 -4.58 5.89 4.28
N VAL A 95 -5.18 5.35 3.21
CA VAL A 95 -5.65 3.95 3.18
C VAL A 95 -4.53 2.94 3.40
N ILE A 96 -3.31 3.26 2.97
CA ILE A 96 -2.14 2.40 3.16
C ILE A 96 -1.75 2.37 4.64
N PHE A 97 -1.69 3.53 5.29
CA PHE A 97 -1.36 3.63 6.70
C PHE A 97 -2.44 3.04 7.60
N ASP A 98 -3.72 3.27 7.28
CA ASP A 98 -4.84 2.69 8.01
C ASP A 98 -4.77 1.15 7.98
N PHE A 99 -4.45 0.58 6.81
CA PHE A 99 -4.24 -0.85 6.68
C PHE A 99 -3.03 -1.35 7.45
N CYS A 100 -1.88 -0.64 7.38
CA CYS A 100 -0.70 -1.02 8.13
C CYS A 100 -1.00 -1.06 9.64
N TYR A 101 -1.68 -0.03 10.16
CA TYR A 101 -2.09 0.01 11.56
C TYR A 101 -3.03 -1.16 11.90
N GLN A 102 -4.06 -1.37 11.07
CA GLN A 102 -4.99 -2.48 11.24
C GLN A 102 -4.27 -3.84 11.30
N GLY A 103 -3.37 -4.10 10.34
CA GLY A 103 -2.66 -5.38 10.23
C GLY A 103 -1.68 -5.60 11.39
N LEU A 104 -0.97 -4.56 11.83
CA LEU A 104 -0.10 -4.63 13.01
C LEU A 104 -0.90 -4.94 14.27
N THR A 105 -2.01 -4.24 14.52
CA THR A 105 -2.89 -4.54 15.66
C THR A 105 -3.42 -5.97 15.62
N ALA A 106 -3.80 -6.48 14.43
CA ALA A 106 -4.29 -7.84 14.28
C ALA A 106 -3.20 -8.90 14.52
N LEU A 107 -1.95 -8.60 14.18
CA LEU A 107 -0.80 -9.47 14.42
C LEU A 107 -0.37 -9.45 15.90
N GLU A 108 -0.37 -8.27 16.54
CA GLU A 108 -0.06 -8.11 17.97
C GLU A 108 -1.07 -8.83 18.86
N ALA A 109 -2.36 -8.77 18.54
CA ALA A 109 -3.42 -9.43 19.30
C ALA A 109 -3.35 -10.97 19.28
N ARG A 110 -2.43 -11.55 18.51
CA ARG A 110 -2.24 -12.99 18.37
C ARG A 110 -0.92 -13.49 18.99
N ILE A 111 -0.11 -12.61 19.57
CA ILE A 111 1.10 -12.94 20.33
C ILE A 111 0.75 -13.19 21.79
#